data_AF-A0A519M350-F1
#
_entry.id   AF-A0A519M350-F1
#
_cell.length_a   1.000
_cell.length_b   1.000
_cell.length_c   1.000
_cell.angle_alpha   90.00
_cell.angle_beta   90.00
_cell.angle_gamma   90.00
#
_symmetry.space_group_name_H-M   'P 1'
#
loop_
_entity.id
_entity.type
_entity.pdbx_description
1 polymer ?
#
loop_
_entity_poly.entity_id
_entity_poly.type
_entity_poly.pdbx_seq_one_letter_code
_entity_poly.pdbx_strand_id
1 'polypeptide(L)' 'LLKALTSASPHAVRACKKLVLDVAEREINAGLIAATVQGIADIRASDEGKEGVQSFLNKRKPAWFLA' A
#
# COMPACT_ATOMS: atom_id res chain seq x y z
N LEU A 1 11.04 -6.84 -13.15
CA LEU A 1 10.74 -6.57 -11.73
C LEU A 1 10.74 -5.08 -11.39
N LEU A 2 11.84 -4.35 -11.62
CA LEU A 2 11.97 -2.92 -11.26
C LEU A 2 10.79 -2.05 -11.74
N LYS A 3 10.43 -2.16 -13.03
CA LYS A 3 9.31 -1.42 -13.64
C LYS A 3 7.98 -1.60 -12.91
N ALA A 4 7.70 -2.81 -12.41
CA ALA A 4 6.45 -3.10 -11.72
C ALA A 4 6.39 -2.42 -10.34
N LEU A 5 7.54 -2.30 -9.67
CA LEU A 5 7.65 -1.60 -8.38
C LEU A 5 7.61 -0.08 -8.56
N THR A 6 8.31 0.45 -9.56
CA THR A 6 8.35 1.91 -9.82
C THR A 6 7.10 2.45 -10.50
N SER A 7 6.18 1.59 -10.95
CA SER A 7 4.87 2.01 -11.46
C SER A 7 3.77 2.11 -10.39
N ALA A 8 4.03 1.63 -9.18
CA ALA A 8 3.07 1.67 -8.08
C ALA A 8 3.25 2.93 -7.22
N SER A 9 2.29 3.17 -6.33
CA SER A 9 2.38 4.20 -5.29
C SER A 9 3.66 3.99 -4.45
N PRO A 10 4.59 4.97 -4.38
CA PRO A 10 5.79 4.87 -3.55
C PRO A 10 5.47 4.61 -2.08
N HIS A 11 4.41 5.21 -1.54
CA HIS A 11 3.96 4.97 -0.18
C HIS A 11 3.51 3.51 0.02
N ALA A 12 2.66 3.00 -0.88
CA ALA A 12 2.16 1.63 -0.80
C ALA A 12 3.28 0.59 -0.93
N VAL A 13 4.27 0.81 -1.81
CA VAL A 13 5.41 -0.11 -1.97
C VAL A 13 6.24 -0.18 -0.69
N ARG A 14 6.53 0.96 -0.05
CA ARG A 14 7.24 0.99 1.24
C ARG A 14 6.45 0.28 2.35
N ALA A 15 5.15 0.56 2.44
CA ALA A 15 4.27 -0.06 3.42
C ALA A 15 4.15 -1.58 3.23
N CYS A 16 4.03 -2.06 1.99
CA CYS A 16 4.01 -3.48 1.66
C CYS A 16 5.32 -4.17 2.05
N LYS A 17 6.47 -3.54 1.76
CA LYS A 17 7.78 -4.06 2.19
C LYS A 17 7.87 -4.18 3.70
N LYS A 18 7.42 -3.15 4.44
CA LYS A 18 7.38 -3.18 5.90
C LYS A 18 6.45 -4.28 6.40
N LEU A 19 5.24 -4.40 5.84
CA LEU A 19 4.28 -5.44 6.21
C LEU A 19 4.89 -6.83 6.07
N VAL A 20 5.55 -7.14 4.95
CA VAL A 20 6.20 -8.45 4.74
C VAL A 20 7.23 -8.73 5.84
N LEU A 21 8.04 -7.74 6.23
CA LEU A 21 9.02 -7.88 7.32
C LEU A 21 8.36 -8.04 8.69
N ASP A 22 7.26 -7.32 8.94
CA ASP A 22 6.56 -7.33 10.22
C ASP A 22 5.78 -8.66 10.46
N VAL A 23 5.34 -9.34 9.40
CA VAL A 23 4.56 -10.59 9.50
C VAL A 23 5.38 -11.87 9.30
N ALA A 24 6.57 -11.78 8.69
CA ALA A 24 7.40 -12.94 8.41
C ALA A 24 7.71 -13.72 9.68
N GLU A 25 7.53 -15.04 9.63
CA GLU A 25 7.82 -15.97 10.74
C GLU A 25 7.03 -15.69 12.04
N ARG A 26 5.95 -14.89 11.97
CA ARG A 26 5.07 -14.64 13.11
C ARG A 26 3.88 -15.61 13.09
N GLU A 27 3.48 -16.06 14.27
CA GLU A 27 2.21 -16.77 14.44
C GLU A 27 1.03 -15.83 14.12
N ILE A 28 0.06 -16.34 13.39
CA ILE A 28 -1.19 -15.62 13.12
C ILE A 28 -2.05 -15.66 14.37
N ASN A 29 -2.09 -14.54 15.08
CA ASN A 29 -2.93 -14.35 16.27
C ASN A 29 -3.78 -13.08 16.15
N ALA A 30 -4.68 -12.88 17.11
CA ALA A 30 -5.60 -11.74 17.12
C ALA A 30 -4.88 -10.38 17.05
N GLY A 31 -3.71 -10.25 17.69
CA GLY A 31 -2.91 -9.03 17.65
C GLY A 31 -2.34 -8.74 16.27
N LEU A 32 -1.81 -9.75 15.58
CA LEU A 32 -1.29 -9.61 14.22
C LEU A 32 -2.42 -9.27 13.23
N ILE A 33 -3.59 -9.90 13.39
CA ILE A 33 -4.78 -9.58 12.60
C ILE A 33 -5.18 -8.12 12.82
N ALA A 34 -5.29 -7.67 14.06
CA ALA A 34 -5.65 -6.29 14.37
C ALA A 34 -4.65 -5.28 13.76
N ALA A 35 -3.34 -5.55 13.88
CA ALA A 35 -2.30 -4.70 13.32
C ALA A 35 -2.37 -4.61 11.79
N THR A 36 -2.59 -5.73 11.10
CA THR A 36 -2.68 -5.75 9.63
C THR A 36 -3.97 -5.10 9.12
N VAL A 37 -5.09 -5.24 9.84
CA VAL A 37 -6.35 -4.54 9.58
C VAL A 37 -6.16 -3.02 9.71
N GLN A 38 -5.50 -2.56 10.78
CA GLN A 38 -5.20 -1.14 10.95
C GLN A 38 -4.29 -0.63 9.83
N GLY A 39 -3.24 -1.39 9.50
CA GLY A 39 -2.30 -1.03 8.44
C GLY A 39 -2.98 -0.82 7.07
N ILE A 40 -3.92 -1.68 6.67
CA ILE A 40 -4.65 -1.47 5.41
C ILE A 40 -5.64 -0.30 5.49
N ALA A 41 -6.25 -0.05 6.65
CA ALA A 41 -7.13 1.10 6.85
C ALA A 41 -6.37 2.42 6.68
N ASP A 42 -5.19 2.54 7.28
CA ASP A 42 -4.33 3.73 7.19
C ASP A 42 -3.84 3.97 5.75
N ILE A 43 -3.39 2.92 5.06
CA ILE A 43 -2.94 3.04 3.66
C ILE A 43 -4.09 3.44 2.73
N ARG A 44 -5.31 2.93 2.95
CA ARG A 44 -6.48 3.33 2.15
C ARG A 44 -6.90 4.78 2.40
N ALA A 45 -6.71 5.28 3.61
CA ALA A 45 -7.04 6.65 3.97
C ALA A 45 -5.98 7.68 3.55
N SER A 46 -4.76 7.24 3.19
CA SER A 46 -3.66 8.10 2.78
C SER A 46 -3.92 8.80 1.44
N ASP A 47 -3.18 9.87 1.16
CA ASP A 47 -3.33 10.63 -0.09
C ASP A 47 -3.05 9.78 -1.33
N GLU A 48 -1.96 9.01 -1.35
CA GLU A 48 -1.68 8.08 -2.45
C GLU A 48 -2.71 6.93 -2.55
N GLY A 49 -3.32 6.49 -1.44
CA GLY A 49 -4.39 5.49 -1.45
C GLY A 49 -5.65 6.03 -2.12
N LYS A 50 -6.08 7.22 -1.73
CA LYS A 50 -7.22 7.93 -2.35
C LYS A 50 -6.94 8.21 -3.84
N GLU A 51 -5.76 8.72 -4.16
CA GLU A 51 -5.35 9.01 -5.54
C GLU A 51 -5.31 7.74 -6.41
N GLY A 52 -4.82 6.62 -5.87
CA GLY A 52 -4.81 5.34 -6.57
C GLY A 52 -6.21 4.89 -6.97
N VAL A 53 -7.16 4.92 -6.02
CA VAL A 53 -8.56 4.58 -6.29
C VAL A 53 -9.17 5.54 -7.29
N GLN A 54 -8.98 6.85 -7.12
CA GLN A 54 -9.53 7.86 -8.03
C GLN A 54 -8.96 7.73 -9.44
N SER A 55 -7.65 7.51 -9.59
CA SER A 55 -7.00 7.36 -10.90
C SER A 55 -7.50 6.12 -11.63
N PHE A 56 -7.68 5.01 -10.91
CA PHE A 56 -8.23 3.76 -11.45
C PHE A 56 -9.67 3.95 -11.94
N LEU A 57 -10.54 4.52 -11.09
CA LEU A 57 -11.96 4.75 -11.44
C LEU A 57 -12.11 5.70 -12.64
N ASN A 58 -11.26 6.71 -12.73
CA ASN A 58 -11.27 7.70 -13.81
C ASN A 58 -10.41 7.29 -15.03
N LYS A 59 -9.84 6.07 -15.05
CA LYS A 59 -9.00 5.55 -16.15
C LYS A 59 -7.86 6.50 -16.56
N ARG A 60 -7.27 7.20 -15.59
CA ARG A 60 -6.15 8.13 -15.80
C ARG A 60 -4.90 7.63 -15.10
N LYS A 61 -3.75 8.18 -15.49
CA LYS A 61 -2.52 7.97 -14.72
C LYS A 61 -2.64 8.65 -13.35
N PRO A 62 -2.14 8.00 -12.29
CA PRO A 62 -2.07 8.62 -10.97
C PRO A 62 -1.01 9.73 -10.93
N ALA A 63 -1.19 10.68 -10.01
CA ALA A 63 -0.40 11.90 -9.91
C ALA A 63 1.07 11.67 -9.50
N TRP A 64 1.42 10.54 -8.89
CA TRP A 64 2.80 10.23 -8.53
C TRP A 64 3.73 9.96 -9.73
N PHE A 65 3.21 9.99 -10.97
CA PHE A 65 4.03 10.04 -12.18
C PHE A 65 4.32 11.47 -12.67
N LEU A 66 3.68 12.48 -12.07
CA LEU A 66 3.85 13.90 -12.40
C LEU A 66 4.82 14.60 -11.44
N ALA A 67 5.27 13.90 -10.40
CA ALA A 67 6.27 14.34 -9.44
C ALA A 67 7.66 13.83 -9.80
#